data_AF-A0A7R9PGL7-F1
#
_entry.id   AF-A0A7R9PGL7-F1
#
_cell.length_a   1.000
_cell.length_b   1.000
_cell.length_c   1.000
_cell.angle_alpha   90.00
_cell.angle_beta   90.00
_cell.angle_gamma   90.00
#
_symmetry.space_group_name_H-M   'P 1'
#
loop_
_entity.id
_entity.type
_entity.pdbx_description
1 polymer ?
#
loop_
_entity_poly.entity_id
_entity_poly.type
_entity_poly.pdbx_seq_one_letter_code
_entity_poly.pdbx_strand_id
1 'polypeptide(L)'
;MELQEACLIHQGLLHGRNNAVHDMKGIIKTWRNRLPIISDDLSHWSDVFTWRQHHYTFIMSHYKSQLDPTANHSLLGVHASAQAIIHYGKIACKHNLTGVCLDSLLRIYTFPNMPGVDCFQMIRQLVKCYVQMATYGKNELQEVT
;
A
#
# COMPACT_ATOMS: atom_id res chain seq x y z
N MET A 1 3.27 3.06 -19.23
CA MET A 1 2.89 1.64 -19.06
C MET A 1 1.82 1.48 -17.99
N GLU A 2 2.06 1.87 -16.73
CA GLU A 2 1.04 1.74 -15.66
C GLU A 2 -0.27 2.47 -15.97
N LEU A 3 -0.22 3.65 -16.60
CA LEU A 3 -1.42 4.38 -17.04
C LEU A 3 -2.33 3.54 -17.96
N GLN A 4 -1.73 2.78 -18.89
CA GLN A 4 -2.48 1.92 -19.80
C GLN A 4 -3.10 0.74 -19.04
N GLU A 5 -2.37 0.15 -18.09
CA GLU A 5 -2.86 -0.92 -17.23
C GLU A 5 -4.04 -0.44 -16.35
N ALA A 6 -3.94 0.76 -15.78
CA ALA A 6 -5.04 1.39 -15.04
C ALA A 6 -6.26 1.63 -15.93
N CYS A 7 -6.05 2.12 -17.16
CA CYS A 7 -7.13 2.29 -18.13
C CYS A 7 -7.85 0.97 -18.43
N LEU A 8 -7.11 -0.14 -18.57
CA LEU A 8 -7.67 -1.48 -18.77
C LEU A 8 -8.52 -1.93 -17.58
N ILE A 9 -8.06 -1.69 -16.34
CA ILE A 9 -8.85 -1.97 -15.13
C ILE A 9 -10.16 -1.18 -15.17
N HIS A 10 -10.08 0.14 -15.36
CA HIS A 10 -11.25 1.01 -15.34
C HIS A 10 -12.25 0.64 -16.44
N GLN A 11 -11.79 0.43 -17.67
CA GLN A 11 -12.66 0.00 -18.77
C GLN A 11 -13.26 -1.37 -18.51
N GLY A 12 -12.48 -2.33 -17.99
CA GLY A 12 -12.97 -3.68 -17.69
C GLY A 12 -14.07 -3.67 -16.62
N LEU A 13 -13.88 -2.90 -15.55
CA LEU A 13 -14.83 -2.79 -14.44
C LEU A 13 -16.09 -2.00 -14.82
N LEU A 14 -15.96 -0.89 -15.56
CA LEU A 14 -17.12 -0.08 -15.96
C LEU A 14 -17.98 -0.73 -17.04
N HIS A 15 -17.37 -1.45 -17.99
CA HIS A 15 -18.10 -2.05 -19.12
C HIS A 15 -18.42 -3.54 -18.94
N GLY A 16 -18.16 -4.12 -17.76
CA GLY A 16 -18.58 -5.48 -17.41
C GLY A 16 -18.00 -6.57 -18.33
N ARG A 17 -16.71 -6.50 -18.71
CA ARG A 17 -16.10 -7.56 -19.52
C ARG A 17 -15.97 -8.87 -18.73
N ASN A 18 -16.29 -10.00 -19.35
CA ASN A 18 -16.29 -11.34 -18.72
C ASN A 18 -14.96 -11.73 -18.03
N ASN A 19 -13.81 -11.15 -18.44
CA ASN A 19 -12.49 -11.42 -17.86
C ASN A 19 -11.92 -10.25 -17.02
N ALA A 20 -12.66 -9.16 -16.83
CA ALA A 20 -12.15 -7.94 -16.20
C ALA A 20 -11.55 -8.17 -14.80
N VAL A 21 -12.17 -9.04 -14.01
CA VAL A 21 -11.70 -9.40 -12.66
C VAL A 21 -10.35 -10.12 -12.70
N HIS A 22 -10.19 -11.04 -13.64
CA HIS A 22 -8.97 -11.83 -13.79
C HIS A 22 -7.81 -10.92 -14.23
N ASP A 23 -8.05 -10.07 -15.23
CA ASP A 23 -7.05 -9.14 -15.75
C ASP A 23 -6.65 -8.11 -14.69
N MET A 24 -7.61 -7.57 -13.94
CA MET A 24 -7.35 -6.69 -12.80
C MET A 24 -6.44 -7.37 -11.76
N LYS A 25 -6.74 -8.61 -11.36
CA LYS A 25 -5.88 -9.37 -10.43
C LYS A 25 -4.45 -9.53 -10.97
N GLY A 26 -4.31 -9.80 -12.26
CA GLY A 26 -3.01 -9.90 -12.94
C GLY A 26 -2.22 -8.59 -12.90
N ILE A 27 -2.89 -7.46 -13.15
CA ILE A 27 -2.28 -6.12 -13.11
C ILE A 27 -1.85 -5.76 -11.69
N ILE A 28 -2.72 -5.94 -10.68
CA ILE A 28 -2.37 -5.69 -9.26
C ILE A 28 -1.15 -6.50 -8.84
N LYS A 29 -1.09 -7.78 -9.24
CA LYS A 29 0.08 -8.64 -8.99
C LYS A 29 1.34 -8.08 -9.66
N THR A 30 1.21 -7.55 -10.88
CA THR A 30 2.32 -6.95 -11.63
C THR A 30 2.83 -5.69 -10.93
N TRP A 31 1.94 -4.78 -10.53
CA TRP A 31 2.30 -3.58 -9.76
C TRP A 31 3.02 -3.95 -8.45
N ARG A 32 2.55 -4.97 -7.74
CA ARG A 32 3.21 -5.45 -6.52
C ARG A 32 4.64 -5.95 -6.76
N ASN A 33 4.91 -6.52 -7.93
CA ASN A 33 6.23 -7.05 -8.30
C ASN A 33 7.14 -5.98 -8.92
N ARG A 34 6.58 -4.88 -9.43
CA ARG A 34 7.31 -3.74 -10.02
C ARG A 34 7.35 -2.60 -9.04
N LEU A 35 8.30 -2.65 -8.12
CA LEU A 35 8.53 -1.59 -7.14
C LEU A 35 9.75 -0.76 -7.55
N PRO A 36 9.77 0.54 -7.19
CA PRO A 36 10.99 1.33 -7.27
C PRO A 36 12.16 0.66 -6.54
N ILE A 37 13.37 1.08 -6.86
CA ILE A 37 14.59 0.57 -6.21
C ILE A 37 14.72 1.25 -4.84
N ILE A 38 15.24 0.53 -3.85
CA ILE A 38 15.39 1.05 -2.49
C ILE A 38 16.22 2.35 -2.45
N SER A 39 17.16 2.52 -3.39
CA SER A 39 17.99 3.71 -3.54
C SER A 39 17.27 4.91 -4.15
N ASP A 40 16.09 4.72 -4.74
CA ASP A 40 15.32 5.83 -5.31
C ASP A 40 14.83 6.76 -4.21
N ASP A 41 14.70 8.05 -4.53
CA ASP A 41 14.24 9.08 -3.60
C ASP A 41 12.86 8.76 -3.05
N LEU A 42 12.62 9.11 -1.78
CA LEU A 42 11.34 8.85 -1.13
C LEU A 42 10.18 9.59 -1.82
N SER A 43 10.44 10.71 -2.49
CA SER A 43 9.45 11.42 -3.33
C SER A 43 8.96 10.53 -4.49
N HIS A 44 9.88 9.85 -5.19
CA HIS A 44 9.53 8.93 -6.26
C HIS A 44 8.70 7.76 -5.74
N TRP A 45 9.07 7.21 -4.58
CA TRP A 45 8.27 6.20 -3.90
C TRP A 45 6.87 6.71 -3.56
N SER A 46 6.78 7.91 -2.98
CA SER A 46 5.51 8.55 -2.60
C SER A 46 4.58 8.73 -3.80
N ASP A 47 5.10 9.18 -4.93
CA ASP A 47 4.33 9.38 -6.16
C ASP A 47 3.73 8.08 -6.67
N VAL A 48 4.55 7.01 -6.77
CA VAL A 48 4.10 5.69 -7.21
C VAL A 48 3.03 5.13 -6.27
N PHE A 49 3.23 5.24 -4.96
CA PHE A 49 2.27 4.73 -3.98
C PHE A 49 0.96 5.52 -3.98
N THR A 50 1.03 6.85 -4.05
CA THR A 50 -0.15 7.72 -4.10
C THR A 50 -0.97 7.44 -5.35
N TRP A 51 -0.32 7.31 -6.51
CA TRP A 51 -0.98 6.98 -7.76
C TRP A 51 -1.71 5.62 -7.69
N ARG A 52 -1.05 4.57 -7.18
CA ARG A 52 -1.68 3.25 -7.01
C ARG A 52 -2.81 3.28 -5.99
N GLN A 53 -2.67 4.08 -4.92
CA GLN A 53 -3.70 4.26 -3.91
C GLN A 53 -5.01 4.82 -4.50
N HIS A 54 -4.93 5.75 -5.45
CA HIS A 54 -6.11 6.24 -6.15
C HIS A 54 -6.84 5.12 -6.90
N HIS A 55 -6.12 4.22 -7.56
CA HIS A 55 -6.71 3.10 -8.29
C HIS A 55 -7.26 2.00 -7.36
N TYR A 56 -6.59 1.70 -6.25
CA TYR A 56 -7.13 0.75 -5.27
C TYR A 56 -8.41 1.27 -4.62
N THR A 57 -8.48 2.57 -4.33
CA THR A 57 -9.70 3.22 -3.82
C THR A 57 -10.84 3.12 -4.83
N PHE A 58 -10.56 3.34 -6.13
CA PHE A 58 -11.55 3.16 -7.19
C PHE A 58 -12.11 1.74 -7.23
N ILE A 59 -11.25 0.72 -7.20
CA ILE A 59 -11.65 -0.70 -7.20
C ILE A 59 -12.54 -1.00 -5.99
N MET A 60 -12.12 -0.58 -4.79
CA MET A 60 -12.89 -0.75 -3.57
C MET A 60 -14.27 -0.09 -3.66
N SER A 61 -14.33 1.15 -4.17
CA SER A 61 -15.59 1.88 -4.33
C SER A 61 -16.52 1.21 -5.34
N HIS A 62 -15.98 0.74 -6.47
CA HIS A 62 -16.74 0.04 -7.50
C HIS A 62 -17.44 -1.20 -6.93
N TYR A 63 -16.68 -2.07 -6.25
CA TYR A 63 -17.26 -3.29 -5.66
C TYR A 63 -18.11 -3.03 -4.42
N LYS A 64 -17.89 -1.95 -3.66
CA LYS A 64 -18.77 -1.56 -2.56
C LYS A 64 -20.14 -1.08 -3.07
N SER A 65 -20.19 -0.48 -4.25
CA SER A 65 -21.44 0.00 -4.86
C SER A 65 -22.31 -1.14 -5.43
N GLN A 66 -21.70 -2.28 -5.75
CA GLN A 66 -22.41 -3.49 -6.15
C GLN A 66 -22.78 -4.28 -4.89
N LEU A 67 -24.06 -4.23 -4.47
CA LEU A 67 -24.62 -4.91 -3.29
C LEU A 67 -24.61 -6.45 -3.35
N ASP A 68 -23.81 -7.04 -4.24
CA ASP A 68 -23.79 -8.47 -4.60
C ASP A 68 -22.62 -9.20 -3.88
N PRO A 69 -22.59 -10.54 -3.79
CA PRO A 69 -21.64 -11.31 -2.97
C PRO A 69 -20.18 -11.29 -3.48
N THR A 70 -19.82 -10.35 -4.36
CA THR A 70 -18.45 -10.10 -4.81
C THR A 70 -17.59 -9.34 -3.78
N ALA A 71 -17.97 -9.39 -2.50
CA ALA A 71 -17.22 -8.83 -1.36
C ALA A 71 -15.72 -9.20 -1.39
N ASN A 72 -15.39 -10.39 -1.92
CA ASN A 72 -14.02 -10.87 -2.11
C ASN A 72 -13.18 -10.00 -3.07
N HIS A 73 -13.78 -9.26 -4.01
CA HIS A 73 -13.08 -8.37 -4.94
C HIS A 73 -12.85 -6.98 -4.33
N SER A 74 -13.79 -6.48 -3.54
CA SER A 74 -13.58 -5.27 -2.72
C SER A 74 -12.41 -5.47 -1.75
N LEU A 75 -12.35 -6.66 -1.12
CA LEU A 75 -11.27 -7.04 -0.21
C LEU A 75 -9.88 -7.05 -0.88
N LEU A 76 -9.81 -7.38 -2.18
CA LEU A 76 -8.55 -7.34 -2.93
C LEU A 76 -7.97 -5.93 -3.01
N GLY A 77 -8.82 -4.91 -3.23
CA GLY A 77 -8.40 -3.51 -3.23
C GLY A 77 -7.87 -3.07 -1.86
N VAL A 78 -8.55 -3.51 -0.78
CA VAL A 78 -8.12 -3.28 0.61
C VAL A 78 -6.74 -3.93 0.88
N HIS A 79 -6.57 -5.20 0.51
CA HIS A 79 -5.30 -5.91 0.65
C HIS A 79 -4.16 -5.23 -0.13
N ALA A 80 -4.41 -4.88 -1.39
CA ALA A 80 -3.40 -4.25 -2.24
C ALA A 80 -2.97 -2.87 -1.70
N SER A 81 -3.93 -2.09 -1.22
CA SER A 81 -3.69 -0.80 -0.55
C SER A 81 -2.89 -0.99 0.74
N ALA A 82 -3.30 -1.90 1.62
CA ALA A 82 -2.60 -2.15 2.87
C ALA A 82 -1.15 -2.59 2.63
N GLN A 83 -0.93 -3.54 1.72
CA GLN A 83 0.42 -4.00 1.37
C GLN A 83 1.30 -2.89 0.80
N ALA A 84 0.72 -2.01 -0.02
CA ALA A 84 1.43 -0.87 -0.58
C ALA A 84 1.91 0.09 0.53
N ILE A 85 1.03 0.45 1.46
CA ILE A 85 1.37 1.37 2.55
C ILE A 85 2.38 0.73 3.53
N ILE A 86 2.22 -0.55 3.86
CA ILE A 86 3.18 -1.31 4.68
C ILE A 86 4.57 -1.30 4.02
N HIS A 87 4.62 -1.46 2.70
CA HIS A 87 5.88 -1.43 1.97
C HIS A 87 6.49 -0.03 1.96
N TYR A 88 5.68 1.02 1.73
CA TYR A 88 6.14 2.40 1.79
C TYR A 88 6.74 2.74 3.16
N GLY A 89 6.06 2.38 4.25
CA GLY A 89 6.59 2.55 5.60
C GLY A 89 7.93 1.86 5.77
N LYS A 90 8.06 0.60 5.32
CA LYS A 90 9.33 -0.14 5.36
C LYS A 90 10.47 0.60 4.62
N ILE A 91 10.19 1.22 3.48
CA ILE A 91 11.18 2.00 2.72
C ILE A 91 11.52 3.31 3.44
N ALA A 92 10.53 4.05 3.93
CA ALA A 92 10.76 5.28 4.71
C ALA A 92 11.66 5.00 5.93
N CYS A 93 11.41 3.90 6.63
CA CYS A 93 12.27 3.43 7.71
C CYS A 93 13.71 3.12 7.23
N LYS A 94 13.92 2.51 6.06
CA LYS A 94 15.28 2.29 5.49
C LYS A 94 16.01 3.58 5.12
N HIS A 95 15.28 4.62 4.75
CA HIS A 95 15.80 5.97 4.49
C HIS A 95 16.03 6.77 5.78
N ASN A 96 15.89 6.14 6.96
CA ASN A 96 15.96 6.79 8.28
C ASN A 96 14.90 7.89 8.50
N LEU A 97 13.83 7.89 7.71
CA LEU A 97 12.70 8.82 7.82
C LEU A 97 11.57 8.19 8.64
N THR A 98 11.86 7.94 9.92
CA THR A 98 10.97 7.22 10.85
C THR A 98 9.65 7.95 11.13
N GLY A 99 9.64 9.29 11.12
CA GLY A 99 8.40 10.07 11.22
C GLY A 99 7.42 9.81 10.07
N VAL A 100 7.93 9.74 8.83
CA VAL A 100 7.13 9.41 7.64
C VAL A 100 6.67 7.95 7.67
N CYS A 101 7.53 7.05 8.18
CA CYS A 101 7.21 5.64 8.39
C CYS A 101 5.99 5.48 9.32
N LEU A 102 5.97 6.16 10.47
CA LEU A 102 4.85 6.13 11.42
C LEU A 102 3.58 6.75 10.85
N ASP A 103 3.65 7.95 10.29
CA ASP A 103 2.47 8.63 9.73
C ASP A 103 1.78 7.77 8.66
N SER A 104 2.58 7.17 7.78
CA SER A 104 2.08 6.29 6.72
C SER A 104 1.42 5.03 7.29
N LEU A 105 2.05 4.36 8.25
CA LEU A 105 1.52 3.14 8.85
C LEU A 105 0.28 3.40 9.71
N LEU A 106 0.21 4.53 10.41
CA LEU A 106 -0.94 4.90 11.22
C LEU A 106 -2.16 5.27 10.36
N ARG A 107 -1.95 5.81 9.16
CA ARG A 107 -3.01 6.08 8.18
C ARG A 107 -3.78 4.81 7.78
N ILE A 108 -3.18 3.63 7.91
CA ILE A 108 -3.85 2.35 7.61
C ILE A 108 -4.98 2.03 8.61
N TYR A 109 -4.94 2.55 9.84
CA TYR A 109 -6.00 2.32 10.83
C TYR A 109 -7.37 2.88 10.41
N THR A 110 -7.44 3.68 9.34
CA THR A 110 -8.70 4.19 8.80
C THR A 110 -9.49 3.17 7.98
N PHE A 111 -9.00 1.94 7.75
CA PHE A 111 -9.75 0.89 7.03
C PHE A 111 -10.58 0.02 8.00
N PRO A 112 -11.90 0.22 8.10
CA PRO A 112 -12.74 -0.47 9.09
C PRO A 112 -12.86 -1.99 8.90
N ASN A 113 -12.56 -2.52 7.71
CA ASN A 113 -12.65 -3.95 7.37
C ASN A 113 -11.28 -4.54 6.97
N MET A 114 -10.21 -4.10 7.63
CA MET A 114 -8.88 -4.61 7.35
C MET A 114 -8.75 -6.12 7.67
N PRO A 115 -8.31 -6.96 6.73
CA PRO A 115 -8.03 -8.37 6.98
C PRO A 115 -6.95 -8.56 8.06
N GLY A 116 -7.15 -9.54 8.94
CA GLY A 116 -6.26 -9.76 10.09
C GLY A 116 -4.78 -9.97 9.73
N VAL A 117 -4.50 -10.56 8.56
CA VAL A 117 -3.14 -10.76 8.05
C VAL A 117 -2.42 -9.43 7.80
N ASP A 118 -3.11 -8.45 7.21
CA ASP A 118 -2.51 -7.14 6.91
C ASP A 118 -2.33 -6.31 8.17
N CYS A 119 -3.31 -6.37 9.08
CA CYS A 119 -3.20 -5.73 10.39
C CYS A 119 -1.98 -6.25 11.16
N PHE A 120 -1.76 -7.57 11.18
CA PHE A 120 -0.56 -8.16 11.78
C PHE A 120 0.73 -7.67 11.12
N GLN A 121 0.80 -7.66 9.79
CA GLN A 121 2.01 -7.18 9.08
C GLN A 121 2.27 -5.70 9.35
N MET A 122 1.23 -4.86 9.42
CA MET A 122 1.32 -3.46 9.79
C MET A 122 1.86 -3.30 11.21
N ILE A 123 1.26 -3.95 12.21
CA ILE A 123 1.74 -3.91 13.60
C ILE A 123 3.21 -4.34 13.68
N ARG A 124 3.58 -5.40 12.96
CA ARG A 124 4.97 -5.86 12.91
C ARG A 124 5.92 -4.80 12.34
N GLN A 125 5.52 -4.04 11.33
CA GLN A 125 6.35 -2.93 10.83
C GLN A 125 6.36 -1.74 11.79
N LEU A 126 5.24 -1.40 12.44
CA LEU A 126 5.19 -0.36 13.45
C LEU A 126 6.17 -0.64 14.59
N VAL A 127 6.16 -1.88 15.12
CA VAL A 127 7.11 -2.30 16.17
C VAL A 127 8.56 -2.15 15.69
N LYS A 128 8.86 -2.55 14.46
CA LYS A 128 10.22 -2.37 13.89
C LYS A 128 10.62 -0.91 13.77
N CYS A 129 9.69 -0.04 13.34
CA CYS A 129 9.92 1.40 13.27
C CYS A 129 10.25 1.98 14.66
N TYR A 130 9.46 1.64 15.68
CA TYR A 130 9.69 2.11 17.05
C TYR A 130 11.02 1.60 17.62
N VAL A 131 11.37 0.33 17.39
CA VAL A 131 12.68 -0.21 17.82
C VAL A 131 13.81 0.55 17.13
N GLN A 132 13.69 0.79 15.82
CA GLN A 132 14.68 1.55 15.07
C GLN A 132 14.84 2.98 15.61
N MET A 133 13.74 3.68 15.88
CA MET A 133 13.77 5.02 16.50
C MET A 133 14.47 5.01 17.86
N ALA A 134 14.16 4.02 18.71
CA ALA A 134 14.78 3.90 20.02
C ALA A 134 16.29 3.59 19.94
N THR A 135 16.73 2.86 18.92
CA THR A 135 18.17 2.61 18.71
C THR A 135 18.90 3.84 18.20
N TYR A 136 18.33 4.60 17.26
CA TYR A 136 18.95 5.83 16.77
C TYR A 136 18.99 6.93 17.84
N GLY A 137 17.92 7.10 18.62
CA GLY A 137 17.90 8.04 19.73
C GLY A 137 18.93 7.73 20.82
N LYS A 138 19.33 6.46 20.98
CA LYS A 138 20.44 6.07 21.88
C LYS A 138 21.82 6.40 21.32
N ASN A 139 22.00 6.33 20.00
CA ASN A 139 23.28 6.65 19.35
C ASN A 139 23.53 8.17 19.35
N GLU A 140 22.51 8.99 19.10
CA GLU A 140 22.63 10.46 19.18
C GLU A 140 22.98 10.94 20.60
N LEU A 141 22.47 10.27 21.64
CA LEU A 141 22.81 10.59 23.02
C LEU A 141 24.25 10.17 23.40
N GLN A 142 24.82 9.17 22.71
CA GLN A 142 26.20 8.74 22.94
C GLN A 142 27.24 9.59 22.19
N GLU A 143 26.90 10.21 21.07
CA GLU A 143 27.81 11.12 20.35
C GLU A 143 27.94 12.51 21.01
N VAL A 144 27.06 12.84 21.97
CA VAL A 144 27.05 14.12 22.69
C VAL A 144 27.77 14.03 24.06
N THR A 145 28.41 12.90 24.38
CA THR A 145 29.19 12.71 25.63
C THR A 145 30.67 12.50 25.33
#